data_AF-A0A7L3W7Y9-F1
#
_entry.id   AF-A0A7L3W7Y9-F1
#
_cell.length_a   1.000
_cell.length_b   1.000
_cell.length_c   1.000
_cell.angle_alpha   90.00
_cell.angle_beta   90.00
_cell.angle_gamma   90.00
#
_symmetry.space_group_name_H-M   'P 1'
#
loop_
_entity.id
_entity.type
_entity.pdbx_description
1 polymer ?
#
loop_
_entity_poly.entity_id
_entity_poly.type
_entity_poly.pdbx_seq_one_letter_code
_entity_poly.pdbx_strand_id
1 'polypeptide(L)'
;QVIRRLRERGEPIRLFGETDYDAFQRLRKIEILAPEVNKGLRNDLKAALDKIDQQYLNEIVGGQEAGDDDSQNDLKVHEENTTIEELEALGESLGRGDDHYDMDIITKFLKFLLGVWAKELNAREDYVKRGVQGKLNSATQKQTESYLRPLFRKLRKRTLPADIKESITDIIKFMLQREYVK
;
A
#
# COMPACT_ATOMS: atom_id res chain seq x y z
N GLN A 1 22.24 1.10 24.90
CA GLN A 1 21.84 1.63 23.57
C GLN A 1 22.48 0.86 22.41
N VAL A 2 23.78 0.51 22.48
CA VAL A 2 24.53 -0.21 21.43
C VAL A 2 23.87 -1.54 21.01
N ILE A 3 23.54 -2.40 21.97
CA ILE A 3 22.91 -3.72 21.74
C ILE A 3 21.65 -3.62 20.88
N ARG A 4 20.76 -2.67 21.22
CA ARG A 4 19.51 -2.47 20.49
C ARG A 4 19.76 -2.06 19.04
N ARG A 5 20.67 -1.11 18.81
CA ARG A 5 20.99 -0.60 17.47
C ARG A 5 21.70 -1.62 16.58
N LEU A 6 22.52 -2.49 17.16
CA LEU A 6 23.12 -3.63 16.45
C LEU A 6 22.06 -4.66 16.05
N ARG A 7 21.17 -5.07 16.97
CA ARG A 7 20.03 -5.97 16.65
C ARG A 7 19.13 -5.40 15.55
N GLU A 8 18.82 -4.11 15.64
CA GLU A 8 18.00 -3.39 14.67
C GLU A 8 18.64 -3.29 13.26
N ARG A 9 19.93 -3.63 13.13
CA ARG A 9 20.69 -3.71 11.89
C ARG A 9 21.03 -5.16 11.49
N GLY A 10 20.52 -6.16 12.23
CA GLY A 10 20.82 -7.58 11.99
C GLY A 10 22.24 -7.99 12.36
N GLU A 11 22.97 -7.16 13.10
CA GLU A 11 24.38 -7.35 13.41
C GLU A 11 24.57 -8.10 14.74
N PRO A 12 25.57 -8.98 14.86
CA PRO A 12 25.91 -9.63 16.11
C PRO A 12 26.10 -8.61 17.24
N ILE A 13 25.45 -8.86 18.37
CA ILE A 13 25.49 -7.95 19.53
C ILE A 13 26.90 -7.85 20.10
N ARG A 14 27.65 -8.95 20.05
CA ARG A 14 29.02 -9.05 20.54
C ARG A 14 29.79 -10.11 19.76
N LEU A 15 31.03 -9.81 19.41
CA LEU A 15 31.98 -10.75 18.81
C LEU A 15 32.90 -11.36 19.87
N PHE A 16 33.52 -12.50 19.54
CA PHE A 16 34.44 -13.17 20.46
C PHE A 16 35.64 -12.28 20.76
N GLY A 17 35.94 -12.07 22.05
CA GLY A 17 37.03 -11.18 22.49
C GLY A 17 36.73 -9.68 22.37
N GLU A 18 35.54 -9.29 21.92
CA GLU A 18 35.15 -7.88 21.77
C GLU A 18 34.84 -7.24 23.14
N THR A 19 35.44 -6.08 23.42
CA THR A 19 35.06 -5.26 24.58
C THR A 19 33.82 -4.42 24.27
N ASP A 20 33.18 -3.86 25.29
CA ASP A 20 32.01 -3.00 25.10
C ASP A 20 32.35 -1.73 24.28
N TYR A 21 33.59 -1.25 24.39
CA TYR A 21 34.09 -0.12 23.60
C TYR A 21 34.28 -0.51 22.13
N ASP A 22 34.77 -1.71 21.85
CA ASP A 22 34.94 -2.21 20.47
C ASP A 22 33.59 -2.41 19.79
N ALA A 23 32.60 -2.95 20.50
CA ALA A 23 31.23 -3.10 20.00
C ALA A 23 30.59 -1.74 19.67
N PHE A 24 30.88 -0.70 20.47
CA PHE A 24 30.46 0.67 20.19
C PHE A 24 31.13 1.24 18.93
N GLN A 25 32.45 1.07 18.78
CA GLN A 25 33.19 1.53 17.60
C GLN A 25 32.71 0.82 16.31
N ARG A 26 32.42 -0.49 16.40
CA ARG A 26 31.83 -1.24 15.30
C ARG A 26 30.47 -0.70 14.91
N LEU A 27 29.58 -0.50 15.89
CA LEU A 27 28.27 0.13 15.62
C LEU A 27 28.44 1.49 14.93
N ARG A 28 29.37 2.32 15.41
CA ARG A 28 29.62 3.64 14.84
C ARG A 28 30.08 3.56 13.38
N LYS A 29 30.95 2.60 13.06
CA LYS A 29 31.42 2.35 11.69
C LYS A 29 30.26 1.91 10.77
N ILE A 30 29.39 1.04 11.27
CA ILE A 30 28.21 0.55 10.53
C ILE A 30 27.23 1.70 10.28
N GLU A 31 26.98 2.56 11.28
CA GLU A 31 26.11 3.73 11.14
C GLU A 31 26.61 4.75 10.12
N ILE A 32 27.94 4.90 9.98
CA ILE A 32 28.56 5.79 8.99
C ILE A 32 28.45 5.21 7.57
N LEU A 33 28.65 3.90 7.42
CA LEU A 33 28.65 3.22 6.13
C LEU A 33 27.22 2.97 5.59
N ALA A 34 26.24 2.81 6.48
CA ALA A 34 24.85 2.56 6.13
C ALA A 34 23.90 3.48 6.95
N PRO A 35 23.73 4.75 6.52
CA PRO A 35 22.81 5.67 7.17
C PRO A 35 21.35 5.19 7.05
N GLU A 36 20.60 5.25 8.15
CA GLU A 36 19.18 4.88 8.17
C GLU A 36 18.33 5.96 7.50
N VAL A 37 18.12 5.86 6.18
CA VAL A 37 17.32 6.85 5.44
C VAL A 37 15.81 6.65 5.63
N ASN A 38 15.34 5.45 6.03
CA ASN A 38 13.92 5.06 5.85
C ASN A 38 13.17 4.50 7.08
N LYS A 39 13.74 4.53 8.29
CA LYS A 39 13.08 3.97 9.49
C LYS A 39 11.98 4.85 10.10
N GLY A 40 12.12 6.18 10.01
CA GLY A 40 11.13 7.13 10.56
C GLY A 40 9.86 7.17 9.69
N LEU A 41 10.01 7.46 8.40
CA LEU A 41 8.89 7.62 7.46
C LEU A 41 7.94 6.42 7.39
N ARG A 42 8.48 5.19 7.37
CA ARG A 42 7.64 3.99 7.23
C ARG A 42 6.88 3.64 8.52
N ASN A 43 7.51 3.86 9.68
CA ASN A 43 6.86 3.65 10.98
C ASN A 43 5.87 4.76 11.31
N ASP A 44 6.19 6.01 10.99
CA ASP A 44 5.32 7.15 11.24
C ASP A 44 4.09 7.13 10.32
N LEU A 45 4.26 6.70 9.06
CA LEU A 45 3.12 6.49 8.16
C LEU A 45 2.24 5.33 8.63
N LYS A 46 2.84 4.20 9.02
CA LYS A 46 2.09 3.06 9.58
C LYS A 46 1.37 3.46 10.88
N ALA A 47 2.04 4.18 11.79
CA ALA A 47 1.45 4.63 13.04
C ALA A 47 0.33 5.66 12.81
N ALA A 48 0.47 6.54 11.82
CA ALA A 48 -0.58 7.48 11.44
C ALA A 48 -1.80 6.74 10.87
N LEU A 49 -1.59 5.74 10.01
CA LEU A 49 -2.65 4.89 9.48
C LEU A 49 -3.34 4.08 10.60
N ASP A 50 -2.57 3.41 11.45
CA ASP A 50 -3.10 2.61 12.56
C ASP A 50 -3.89 3.49 13.56
N LYS A 51 -3.49 4.76 13.74
CA LYS A 51 -4.20 5.72 14.60
C LYS A 51 -5.52 6.21 13.98
N ILE A 52 -5.53 6.42 12.67
CA ILE A 52 -6.76 6.72 11.91
C ILE A 52 -7.72 5.53 12.00
N ASP A 53 -7.21 4.30 11.81
CA ASP A 53 -7.98 3.06 11.94
C ASP A 53 -8.56 2.89 13.35
N GLN A 54 -7.80 3.20 14.41
CA GLN A 54 -8.28 3.16 15.80
C GLN A 54 -9.36 4.20 16.10
N GLN A 55 -9.19 5.43 15.61
CA GLN A 55 -10.21 6.48 15.76
C GLN A 55 -11.51 6.07 15.05
N TYR A 56 -11.38 5.46 13.88
CA TYR A 56 -12.51 4.99 13.08
C TYR A 56 -13.22 3.77 13.69
N LEU A 57 -12.48 2.82 14.29
CA LEU A 57 -13.06 1.72 15.06
C LEU A 57 -13.94 2.24 16.20
N ASN A 58 -13.50 3.29 16.89
CA ASN A 58 -14.28 3.91 17.96
C ASN A 58 -15.54 4.61 17.44
N GLU A 59 -15.50 5.19 16.24
CA GLU A 59 -16.67 5.80 15.59
C GLU A 59 -17.69 4.74 15.11
N ILE A 60 -17.24 3.62 14.53
CA ILE A 60 -18.12 2.53 14.13
C ILE A 60 -18.78 1.87 15.36
N VAL A 61 -17.99 1.61 16.40
CA VAL A 61 -18.50 0.99 17.64
C VAL A 61 -19.40 1.96 18.42
N GLY A 62 -19.11 3.26 18.38
CA GLY A 62 -19.92 4.30 19.04
C GLY A 62 -21.17 4.73 18.28
N GLY A 63 -21.31 4.37 17.00
CA GLY A 63 -22.36 4.89 16.11
C GLY A 63 -23.48 3.92 15.72
N GLN A 64 -23.48 2.65 16.15
CA GLN A 64 -24.56 1.71 15.80
C GLN A 64 -25.58 1.54 16.93
N GLU A 65 -26.56 2.45 16.97
CA GLU A 65 -27.94 2.02 17.22
C GLU A 65 -28.38 1.15 16.03
N ALA A 66 -29.07 0.06 16.33
CA ALA A 66 -29.50 -0.95 15.39
C ALA A 66 -30.36 -0.37 14.26
N GLY A 67 -29.90 -0.50 13.02
CA GLY A 67 -30.65 -0.14 11.83
C GLY A 67 -30.07 -0.81 10.60
N ASP A 68 -30.66 -1.95 10.25
CA ASP A 68 -30.87 -2.51 8.92
C ASP A 68 -29.88 -2.10 7.81
N ASP A 69 -29.08 -3.03 7.30
CA ASP A 69 -28.91 -3.25 5.85
C ASP A 69 -27.94 -4.42 5.58
N ASP A 70 -28.46 -5.58 5.14
CA ASP A 70 -27.66 -6.67 4.59
C ASP A 70 -27.00 -6.23 3.25
N SER A 71 -27.44 -5.11 2.65
CA SER A 71 -26.91 -4.53 1.40
C SER A 71 -25.77 -3.49 1.58
N GLN A 72 -25.53 -2.97 2.79
CA GLN A 72 -24.49 -1.94 3.00
C GLN A 72 -23.05 -2.45 2.90
N ASN A 73 -22.85 -3.77 2.97
CA ASN A 73 -21.52 -4.37 2.91
C ASN A 73 -21.04 -4.68 1.48
N ASP A 74 -21.92 -4.56 0.49
CA ASP A 74 -21.59 -4.85 -0.89
C ASP A 74 -20.88 -3.64 -1.53
N LEU A 75 -19.60 -3.82 -1.81
CA LEU A 75 -18.77 -2.85 -2.48
C LEU A 75 -19.15 -2.78 -3.96
N LYS A 76 -19.06 -1.57 -4.55
CA LYS A 76 -19.29 -1.41 -5.97
C LYS A 76 -18.18 -2.10 -6.76
N VAL A 77 -18.55 -3.12 -7.50
CA VAL A 77 -17.66 -3.76 -8.46
C VAL A 77 -17.81 -3.04 -9.79
N HIS A 78 -16.79 -2.27 -10.16
CA HIS A 78 -16.67 -1.76 -11.52
C HIS A 78 -16.16 -2.91 -12.40
N GLU A 79 -17.07 -3.59 -13.10
CA GLU A 79 -16.70 -4.58 -14.12
C GLU A 79 -16.10 -3.88 -15.33
N GLU A 80 -14.79 -3.62 -15.27
CA GLU A 80 -14.00 -3.49 -16.48
C GLU A 80 -13.61 -4.93 -16.88
N ASN A 81 -13.96 -5.36 -18.10
CA ASN A 81 -13.58 -6.67 -18.68
C ASN A 81 -12.08 -6.73 -18.99
N THR A 82 -11.26 -6.33 -18.02
CA THR A 82 -9.81 -6.33 -18.07
C THR A 82 -9.32 -7.58 -17.40
N THR A 83 -8.56 -8.40 -18.11
CA THR A 83 -7.95 -9.59 -17.53
C THR A 83 -6.52 -9.30 -17.08
N ILE A 84 -5.96 -10.18 -16.24
CA ILE A 84 -4.57 -10.05 -15.79
C ILE A 84 -3.63 -10.17 -17.00
N GLU A 85 -3.93 -11.07 -17.93
CA GLU A 85 -3.14 -11.28 -19.15
C GLU A 85 -3.15 -10.02 -20.04
N GLU A 86 -4.29 -9.34 -20.12
CA GLU A 86 -4.38 -8.07 -20.84
C GLU A 86 -3.52 -6.99 -20.19
N LEU A 87 -3.47 -6.93 -18.85
CA LEU A 87 -2.63 -5.98 -18.13
C LEU A 87 -1.14 -6.29 -18.23
N GLU A 88 -0.76 -7.55 -18.24
CA GLU A 88 0.62 -7.97 -18.48
C GLU A 88 1.08 -7.53 -19.88
N ALA A 89 0.25 -7.76 -20.90
CA ALA A 89 0.54 -7.32 -22.27
C ALA A 89 0.62 -5.79 -22.40
N LEU A 90 -0.28 -5.04 -21.75
CA LEU A 90 -0.21 -3.58 -21.70
C LEU A 90 0.99 -3.06 -20.89
N GLY A 91 1.43 -3.81 -19.89
CA GLY A 91 2.61 -3.48 -19.09
C GLY A 91 3.91 -3.51 -19.88
N GLU A 92 3.99 -4.30 -20.95
CA GLU A 92 5.18 -4.36 -21.81
C GLU A 92 5.43 -3.03 -22.55
N SER A 93 4.35 -2.32 -22.94
CA SER A 93 4.42 -1.06 -23.66
C SER A 93 4.45 0.17 -22.73
N LEU A 94 4.13 0.00 -21.44
CA LEU A 94 4.08 1.07 -20.46
C LEU A 94 5.45 1.76 -20.29
N GLY A 95 5.49 3.09 -20.44
CA GLY A 95 6.68 3.90 -20.29
C GLY A 95 7.66 3.82 -21.48
N ARG A 96 7.22 3.32 -22.65
CA ARG A 96 8.04 3.24 -23.87
C ARG A 96 7.68 4.26 -24.95
N GLY A 97 6.65 5.08 -24.74
CA GLY A 97 6.13 5.92 -25.81
C GLY A 97 5.24 7.06 -25.33
N ASP A 98 3.97 7.01 -25.72
CA ASP A 98 3.02 8.10 -25.54
C ASP A 98 2.55 8.23 -24.08
N ASP A 99 2.82 9.40 -23.49
CA ASP A 99 2.39 9.76 -22.14
C ASP A 99 0.89 9.64 -21.93
N HIS A 100 0.08 9.93 -22.96
CA HIS A 100 -1.37 9.83 -22.83
C HIS A 100 -1.80 8.37 -22.75
N TYR A 101 -1.22 7.52 -23.59
CA TYR A 101 -1.42 6.08 -23.54
C TYR A 101 -0.96 5.46 -22.22
N ASP A 102 0.20 5.87 -21.68
CA ASP A 102 0.67 5.42 -20.38
C ASP A 102 -0.31 5.80 -19.26
N MET A 103 -0.86 7.02 -19.28
CA MET A 103 -1.88 7.44 -18.31
C MET A 103 -3.20 6.64 -18.42
N ASP A 104 -3.54 6.14 -19.61
CA ASP A 104 -4.68 5.23 -19.79
C ASP A 104 -4.41 3.85 -19.22
N ILE A 105 -3.22 3.29 -19.47
CA ILE A 105 -2.81 2.01 -18.88
C ILE A 105 -2.78 2.10 -17.35
N ILE A 106 -2.18 3.16 -16.79
CA ILE A 106 -2.17 3.40 -15.33
C ILE A 106 -3.60 3.44 -14.80
N THR A 107 -4.50 4.17 -15.46
CA THR A 107 -5.91 4.26 -15.05
C THR A 107 -6.57 2.89 -15.04
N LYS A 108 -6.39 2.11 -16.11
CA LYS A 108 -6.97 0.78 -16.28
C LYS A 108 -6.46 -0.19 -15.22
N PHE A 109 -5.15 -0.19 -14.97
CA PHE A 109 -4.51 -1.04 -13.96
C PHE A 109 -5.01 -0.75 -12.54
N LEU A 110 -5.04 0.54 -12.15
CA LEU A 110 -5.49 0.92 -10.81
C LEU A 110 -6.97 0.59 -10.57
N LYS A 111 -7.82 0.80 -11.59
CA LYS A 111 -9.24 0.41 -11.50
C LYS A 111 -9.42 -1.10 -11.43
N PHE A 112 -8.65 -1.86 -12.20
CA PHE A 112 -8.66 -3.32 -12.14
C PHE A 112 -8.34 -3.81 -10.72
N LEU A 113 -7.26 -3.29 -10.10
CA LEU A 113 -6.89 -3.67 -8.72
C LEU A 113 -8.02 -3.36 -7.72
N LEU A 114 -8.61 -2.17 -7.80
CA LEU A 114 -9.74 -1.80 -6.93
C LEU A 114 -10.95 -2.71 -7.15
N GLY A 115 -11.24 -3.08 -8.41
CA GLY A 115 -12.32 -3.97 -8.78
C GLY A 115 -12.11 -5.40 -8.28
N VAL A 116 -10.90 -5.95 -8.44
CA VAL A 116 -10.53 -7.28 -7.90
C VAL A 116 -10.67 -7.29 -6.38
N TRP A 117 -10.16 -6.27 -5.70
CA TRP A 117 -10.27 -6.17 -4.25
C TRP A 117 -11.74 -6.08 -3.78
N ALA A 118 -12.58 -5.29 -4.46
CA ALA A 118 -14.00 -5.23 -4.16
C ALA A 118 -14.71 -6.57 -4.38
N LYS A 119 -14.41 -7.27 -5.50
CA LYS A 119 -14.95 -8.61 -5.79
C LYS A 119 -14.58 -9.61 -4.69
N GLU A 120 -13.31 -9.64 -4.29
CA GLU A 120 -12.83 -10.52 -3.24
C GLU A 120 -13.53 -10.25 -1.90
N LEU A 121 -13.69 -8.98 -1.52
CA LEU A 121 -14.36 -8.61 -0.29
C LEU A 121 -15.86 -8.94 -0.30
N ASN A 122 -16.53 -8.85 -1.44
CA ASN A 122 -17.95 -9.21 -1.59
C ASN A 122 -18.17 -10.72 -1.65
N ALA A 123 -17.21 -11.49 -2.17
CA ALA A 123 -17.27 -12.94 -2.27
C ALA A 123 -17.12 -13.65 -0.90
N ARG A 124 -16.74 -12.92 0.15
CA ARG A 124 -16.67 -13.44 1.53
C ARG A 124 -18.04 -13.86 2.02
N GLU A 125 -18.07 -14.91 2.85
CA GLU A 125 -19.29 -15.39 3.52
C GLU A 125 -19.94 -14.27 4.37
N ASP A 126 -21.27 -14.25 4.44
CA ASP A 126 -22.01 -13.14 5.05
C ASP A 126 -21.67 -12.91 6.52
N TYR A 127 -21.40 -13.97 7.29
CA TYR A 127 -20.97 -13.81 8.68
C TYR A 127 -19.58 -13.15 8.79
N VAL A 128 -18.69 -13.39 7.82
CA VAL A 128 -17.38 -12.72 7.74
C VAL A 128 -17.55 -11.26 7.38
N LYS A 129 -18.41 -10.94 6.39
CA LYS A 129 -18.72 -9.56 5.99
C LYS A 129 -19.30 -8.75 7.14
N ARG A 130 -20.22 -9.33 7.92
CA ARG A 130 -20.87 -8.66 9.05
C ARG A 130 -19.99 -8.51 10.29
N GLY A 131 -18.91 -9.29 10.39
CA GLY A 131 -17.93 -9.17 11.47
C GLY A 131 -17.21 -7.82 11.48
N VAL A 132 -16.65 -7.42 12.62
CA VAL A 132 -15.93 -6.14 12.78
C VAL A 132 -14.82 -6.00 11.74
N GLN A 133 -14.01 -7.04 11.54
CA GLN A 133 -12.96 -7.06 10.52
C GLN A 133 -13.52 -7.01 9.09
N GLY A 134 -14.67 -7.64 8.86
CA GLY A 134 -15.39 -7.61 7.59
C GLY A 134 -15.74 -6.20 7.16
N LYS A 135 -16.42 -5.49 8.07
CA LYS A 135 -16.82 -4.08 7.95
C LYS A 135 -15.62 -3.15 7.80
N LEU A 136 -14.57 -3.35 8.61
CA LEU A 136 -13.35 -2.55 8.53
C LEU A 136 -12.71 -2.66 7.14
N ASN A 137 -12.50 -3.89 6.64
CA ASN A 137 -11.88 -4.09 5.33
C ASN A 137 -12.70 -3.45 4.20
N SER A 138 -14.04 -3.56 4.24
CA SER A 138 -14.91 -2.91 3.26
C SER A 138 -14.83 -1.38 3.34
N ALA A 139 -14.77 -0.82 4.55
CA ALA A 139 -14.59 0.62 4.74
C ALA A 139 -13.23 1.10 4.23
N THR A 140 -12.14 0.38 4.50
CA THR A 140 -10.80 0.68 4.01
C THR A 140 -10.76 0.71 2.48
N GLN A 141 -11.43 -0.25 1.82
CA GLN A 141 -11.51 -0.28 0.35
C GLN A 141 -12.25 0.95 -0.19
N LYS A 142 -13.43 1.28 0.37
CA LYS A 142 -14.23 2.45 -0.04
C LYS A 142 -13.49 3.77 0.17
N GLN A 143 -12.73 3.87 1.26
CA GLN A 143 -11.91 5.03 1.55
C GLN A 143 -10.74 5.15 0.56
N THR A 144 -10.04 4.05 0.28
CA THR A 144 -8.97 4.00 -0.72
C THR A 144 -9.48 4.45 -2.09
N GLU A 145 -10.65 3.97 -2.52
CA GLU A 145 -11.30 4.44 -3.75
C GLU A 145 -11.50 5.96 -3.75
N SER A 146 -11.98 6.52 -2.63
CA SER A 146 -12.18 7.96 -2.46
C SER A 146 -10.86 8.74 -2.56
N TYR A 147 -9.81 8.26 -1.89
CA TYR A 147 -8.48 8.87 -1.90
C TYR A 147 -7.82 8.86 -3.28
N LEU A 148 -8.14 7.87 -4.13
CA LEU A 148 -7.62 7.80 -5.49
C LEU A 148 -8.40 8.68 -6.49
N ARG A 149 -9.57 9.24 -6.13
CA ARG A 149 -10.37 10.10 -7.03
C ARG A 149 -9.59 11.29 -7.62
N PRO A 150 -8.77 12.05 -6.85
CA PRO A 150 -7.98 13.14 -7.40
C PRO A 150 -6.94 12.66 -8.42
N LEU A 151 -6.33 11.49 -8.18
CA LEU A 151 -5.37 10.86 -9.10
C LEU A 151 -6.06 10.48 -10.41
N PHE A 152 -7.19 9.77 -10.34
CA PHE A 152 -7.98 9.43 -11.54
C PHE A 152 -8.44 10.66 -12.34
N ARG A 153 -8.76 11.76 -11.65
CA ARG A 153 -9.08 13.03 -12.32
C ARG A 153 -7.86 13.61 -13.05
N LYS A 154 -6.66 13.55 -12.45
CA LYS A 154 -5.43 14.04 -13.07
C LYS A 154 -5.02 13.20 -14.29
N LEU A 155 -5.11 11.87 -14.17
CA LEU A 155 -4.86 10.93 -15.27
C LEU A 155 -5.81 11.19 -16.45
N ARG A 156 -7.12 11.28 -16.18
CA ARG A 156 -8.14 11.56 -17.22
C ARG A 156 -7.93 12.90 -17.90
N LYS A 157 -7.49 13.92 -17.16
CA LYS A 157 -7.24 15.27 -17.69
C LYS A 157 -5.87 15.43 -18.35
N ARG A 158 -5.01 14.39 -18.34
CA ARG A 158 -3.62 14.48 -18.81
C ARG A 158 -2.81 15.58 -18.11
N THR A 159 -3.04 15.75 -16.80
CA THR A 159 -2.40 16.80 -15.98
C THR A 159 -1.55 16.22 -14.83
N LEU A 160 -1.22 14.93 -14.92
CA LEU A 160 -0.35 14.29 -13.94
C LEU A 160 1.11 14.72 -14.22
N PRO A 161 1.85 15.21 -13.21
CA PRO A 161 3.28 15.50 -13.34
C PRO A 161 4.08 14.28 -13.81
N ALA A 162 5.12 14.52 -14.63
CA ALA A 162 5.92 13.46 -15.25
C ALA A 162 6.66 12.59 -14.23
N ASP A 163 7.22 13.18 -13.17
CA ASP A 163 7.89 12.50 -12.07
C ASP A 163 6.96 11.54 -11.31
N ILE A 164 5.73 11.98 -11.05
CA ILE A 164 4.69 11.14 -10.41
C ILE A 164 4.26 10.02 -11.36
N LYS A 165 4.06 10.34 -12.65
CA LYS A 165 3.70 9.35 -13.68
C LYS A 165 4.77 8.25 -13.78
N GLU A 166 6.04 8.63 -13.90
CA GLU A 166 7.18 7.69 -13.96
C GLU A 166 7.24 6.81 -12.72
N SER A 167 7.10 7.40 -11.54
CA SER A 167 7.07 6.64 -10.28
C SER A 167 5.94 5.61 -10.24
N ILE A 168 4.73 5.98 -10.68
CA ILE A 168 3.59 5.05 -10.74
C ILE A 168 3.82 3.97 -11.79
N THR A 169 4.37 4.34 -12.95
CA THR A 169 4.73 3.40 -14.02
C THR A 169 5.69 2.34 -13.51
N ASP A 170 6.73 2.72 -12.78
CA ASP A 170 7.71 1.78 -12.24
C ASP A 170 7.09 0.85 -11.19
N ILE A 171 6.25 1.39 -10.30
CA ILE A 171 5.49 0.58 -9.34
C ILE A 171 4.65 -0.47 -10.08
N ILE A 172 3.92 -0.08 -11.14
CA ILE A 172 3.09 -1.02 -11.91
C ILE A 172 3.95 -2.09 -12.58
N LYS A 173 5.10 -1.72 -13.17
CA LYS A 173 6.04 -2.68 -13.77
C LYS A 173 6.54 -3.70 -12.76
N PHE A 174 6.96 -3.25 -11.58
CA PHE A 174 7.41 -4.16 -10.52
C PHE A 174 6.27 -5.05 -10.00
N MET A 175 5.05 -4.52 -9.86
CA MET A 175 3.89 -5.32 -9.49
C MET A 175 3.59 -6.42 -10.52
N LEU A 176 3.63 -6.11 -11.82
CA LEU A 176 3.45 -7.10 -12.89
C LEU A 176 4.55 -8.16 -12.88
N GLN A 177 5.78 -7.79 -12.56
CA GLN A 177 6.92 -8.70 -12.41
C GLN A 177 6.91 -9.45 -11.07
N ARG A 178 5.94 -9.18 -10.19
CA ARG A 178 5.84 -9.72 -8.81
C ARG A 178 7.06 -9.38 -7.94
N GLU A 179 7.71 -8.26 -8.21
CA GLU A 179 8.89 -7.77 -7.50
C GLU A 179 8.52 -6.68 -6.48
N TYR A 180 8.02 -7.08 -5.31
CA TYR A 180 7.45 -6.14 -4.32
C TYR A 180 8.45 -5.48 -3.36
N VAL A 181 9.75 -5.69 -3.55
CA VAL A 181 10.82 -5.26 -2.62
C VAL A 181 11.67 -4.11 -3.18
N LYS A 182 11.63 -3.90 -4.50
CA LYS A 182 12.28 -2.76 -5.16
C LYS A 182 11.41 -1.51 -5.07
#